data_AF-A0A534GDU1-F1
#
_entry.id   AF-A0A534GDU1-F1
#
_cell.length_a   1.000
_cell.length_b   1.000
_cell.length_c   1.000
_cell.angle_alpha   90.00
_cell.angle_beta   90.00
_cell.angle_gamma   90.00
#
_symmetry.space_group_name_H-M   'P 1'
#
loop_
_entity.id
_entity.type
_entity.pdbx_description
1 polymer ?
#
loop_
_entity_poly.entity_id
_entity_poly.type
_entity_poly.pdbx_seq_one_letter_code
_entity_poly.pdbx_strand_id
1 'polypeptide(L)'
;MKQSPRSFVPRLDFLTSCGFLGGSGERDRAGFPGRGPQAVITDLGVLRPDARSGELKLTALYPGMSVEDARVATGWPLAVADDLETLPPPEAGDLRVLRELHARTEAAHATPVRIRLPAPERH
;
A
#
# COMPACT_ATOMS: atom_id res chain seq x y z
N MET A 1 -2.24 -2.27 -4.13
CA MET A 1 -3.58 -2.70 -3.67
C MET A 1 -4.62 -2.18 -4.66
N LYS A 2 -5.72 -2.90 -4.90
CA LYS A 2 -6.82 -2.38 -5.75
C LYS A 2 -7.68 -1.37 -4.99
N GLN A 3 -7.80 -0.16 -5.50
CA GLN A 3 -8.66 0.89 -4.96
C GLN A 3 -10.10 0.66 -5.42
N SER A 4 -11.04 0.70 -4.48
CA SER A 4 -12.46 0.54 -4.74
C SER A 4 -13.28 1.07 -3.56
N PRO A 5 -14.57 1.38 -3.74
CA PRO A 5 -15.43 1.81 -2.64
C PRO A 5 -15.56 0.77 -1.52
N ARG A 6 -15.18 -0.49 -1.78
CA ARG A 6 -15.17 -1.57 -0.78
C ARG A 6 -13.88 -1.62 0.03
N SER A 7 -12.75 -1.20 -0.53
CA SER A 7 -11.44 -1.17 0.15
C SER A 7 -11.13 0.20 0.76
N PHE A 8 -11.71 1.27 0.21
CA PHE A 8 -11.57 2.64 0.66
C PHE A 8 -12.92 3.15 1.15
N VAL A 9 -13.29 2.75 2.36
CA VAL A 9 -14.57 3.10 3.01
C VAL A 9 -14.42 4.29 3.98
N PRO A 10 -15.48 5.10 4.21
CA PRO A 10 -15.44 6.21 5.17
C PRO A 10 -15.18 5.77 6.61
N ARG A 11 -15.63 4.57 6.98
CA ARG A 11 -15.49 4.02 8.33
C ARG A 11 -15.16 2.53 8.24
N LEU A 12 -14.06 2.13 8.88
CA LEU A 12 -13.67 0.74 8.99
C LEU A 12 -14.55 0.02 10.02
N ASP A 13 -14.85 -1.25 9.75
CA ASP A 13 -15.56 -2.12 10.70
C ASP A 13 -14.65 -2.57 11.84
N PHE A 14 -13.35 -2.71 11.57
CA PHE A 14 -12.35 -3.11 12.55
C PHE A 14 -10.99 -2.47 12.27
N LEU A 15 -10.32 -1.97 13.31
CA LEU A 15 -9.01 -1.34 13.24
C LEU A 15 -7.92 -2.33 13.66
N THR A 16 -7.36 -3.06 12.69
CA THR A 16 -6.24 -4.00 12.94
C THR A 16 -4.89 -3.30 13.11
N SER A 17 -4.72 -2.15 12.48
CA SER A 17 -3.48 -1.37 12.48
C SER A 17 -3.80 0.11 12.59
N CYS A 18 -3.14 0.80 13.51
CA CYS A 18 -3.44 2.19 13.82
C CYS A 18 -2.85 3.13 12.74
N GLY A 19 -3.74 3.71 11.93
CA GLY A 19 -3.43 4.84 11.06
C GLY A 19 -3.31 6.16 11.83
N PHE A 20 -3.89 7.24 11.31
CA PHE A 20 -4.00 8.52 12.03
C PHE A 20 -5.23 8.63 12.95
N LEU A 21 -6.00 7.54 13.09
CA LEU A 21 -7.25 7.49 13.88
C LEU A 21 -8.24 8.55 13.39
N GLY A 22 -8.80 9.39 14.26
CA GLY A 22 -9.64 10.53 13.89
C GLY A 22 -8.86 11.77 13.42
N GLY A 23 -7.55 11.66 13.21
CA GLY A 23 -6.69 12.73 12.72
C GLY A 23 -6.29 13.74 13.79
N SER A 24 -5.77 14.90 13.36
CA SER A 24 -5.46 16.05 14.24
C SER A 24 -4.64 15.70 15.49
N GLY A 25 -3.59 14.90 15.32
CA GLY A 25 -2.68 14.50 16.41
C GLY A 25 -3.26 13.49 17.41
N GLU A 26 -4.42 12.87 17.14
CA GLU A 26 -4.98 11.82 18.00
C GLU A 26 -4.04 10.63 18.16
N ARG A 27 -3.36 10.23 17.08
CA ARG A 27 -2.35 9.19 17.12
C ARG A 27 -1.22 9.49 18.11
N ASP A 28 -0.76 10.74 18.15
CA ASP A 28 0.32 11.18 19.03
C ASP A 28 -0.14 11.18 20.48
N ARG A 29 -1.37 11.64 20.74
CA ARG A 29 -2.00 11.59 22.07
C ARG A 29 -2.21 10.15 22.57
N ALA A 30 -2.47 9.22 21.67
CA ALA A 30 -2.61 7.81 21.99
C ALA A 30 -1.27 7.09 22.22
N GLY A 31 -0.13 7.75 21.99
CA GLY A 31 1.20 7.22 22.30
C GLY A 31 1.68 6.11 21.38
N PHE A 32 1.12 5.97 20.17
CA PHE A 32 1.54 4.93 19.24
C PHE A 32 2.93 5.20 18.66
N PRO A 33 3.83 4.20 18.61
CA PRO A 33 5.19 4.39 18.10
C PRO A 33 5.22 4.68 16.58
N GLY A 34 6.24 5.40 16.12
CA GLY A 34 6.45 5.71 14.70
C GLY A 34 5.64 6.91 14.17
N ARG A 35 5.67 7.14 12.85
CA ARG A 35 5.05 8.31 12.18
C ARG A 35 3.68 8.04 11.53
N GLY A 36 3.13 6.84 11.70
CA GLY A 36 1.90 6.41 11.01
C GLY A 36 2.11 6.14 9.51
N PRO A 37 1.03 5.90 8.75
CA PRO A 37 1.09 5.64 7.30
C PRO A 37 1.74 6.81 6.57
N GLN A 38 2.78 6.55 5.77
CA GLN A 38 3.46 7.62 5.01
C GLN A 38 2.92 7.74 3.57
N ALA A 39 2.48 6.62 2.99
CA ALA A 39 1.88 6.57 1.67
C ALA A 39 1.02 5.30 1.54
N VAL A 40 0.02 5.37 0.66
CA VAL A 40 -0.78 4.24 0.21
C VAL A 40 -0.64 4.16 -1.31
N ILE A 41 -0.07 3.07 -1.78
CA ILE A 41 0.20 2.83 -3.20
C ILE A 41 -0.92 1.93 -3.75
N THR A 42 -1.73 2.49 -4.65
CA THR A 42 -2.86 1.78 -5.26
C THR A 42 -2.53 1.39 -6.70
N ASP A 43 -3.52 0.87 -7.43
CA ASP A 43 -3.48 0.66 -8.87
C ASP A 43 -3.73 1.95 -9.67
N LEU A 44 -4.24 3.01 -9.03
CA LEU A 44 -4.52 4.30 -9.67
C LEU A 44 -3.39 5.32 -9.46
N GLY A 45 -2.75 5.28 -8.28
CA GLY A 45 -1.72 6.24 -7.93
C GLY A 45 -1.26 6.16 -6.47
N VAL A 46 -0.80 7.29 -5.95
CA VAL A 46 -0.25 7.40 -4.58
C VAL A 46 -1.06 8.39 -3.75
N LEU A 47 -1.57 7.90 -2.63
CA LEU A 47 -2.22 8.71 -1.62
C LEU A 47 -1.27 8.93 -0.44
N ARG A 48 -1.22 10.15 0.10
CA ARG A 48 -0.40 10.50 1.27
C ARG A 48 -1.27 11.22 2.30
N PRO A 49 -0.99 11.05 3.61
CA PRO A 49 -1.71 11.80 4.63
C PRO A 49 -1.41 13.29 4.51
N ASP A 50 -2.44 14.11 4.64
CA ASP A 50 -2.27 15.54 4.84
C ASP A 50 -1.52 15.80 6.15
N ALA A 51 -0.53 16.68 6.10
CA ALA A 51 0.33 16.96 7.25
C ALA A 51 -0.42 17.53 8.47
N ARG A 52 -1.59 18.15 8.27
CA ARG A 52 -2.40 18.76 9.34
C ARG A 52 -3.52 17.84 9.80
N SER A 53 -4.32 17.30 8.87
CA SER A 53 -5.48 16.49 9.24
C SER A 53 -5.13 15.01 9.42
N GLY A 54 -4.10 14.49 8.76
CA GLY A 54 -3.80 13.07 8.69
C GLY A 54 -4.69 12.28 7.71
N GLU A 55 -5.60 12.98 7.01
CA GLU A 55 -6.49 12.38 6.02
C GLU A 55 -5.75 12.10 4.70
N LEU A 56 -6.05 10.99 4.03
CA LEU A 56 -5.42 10.64 2.77
C LEU A 56 -5.86 11.59 1.65
N LYS A 57 -4.87 12.17 0.97
CA LYS A 57 -5.03 12.97 -0.25
C LYS A 57 -4.34 12.29 -1.42
N LEU A 58 -4.92 12.42 -2.62
CA LEU A 58 -4.29 11.98 -3.86
C LEU A 58 -3.13 12.91 -4.19
N THR A 59 -1.91 12.36 -4.27
CA THR A 59 -0.69 13.13 -4.54
C THR A 59 -0.05 12.79 -5.87
N ALA A 60 -0.30 11.58 -6.40
CA ALA A 60 0.23 11.16 -7.68
C ALA A 60 -0.73 10.23 -8.42
N LEU A 61 -0.72 10.26 -9.76
CA LEU A 61 -1.43 9.33 -10.64
C LEU A 61 -0.46 8.58 -11.55
N TYR A 62 -0.81 7.35 -11.91
CA TYR A 62 -0.11 6.63 -12.97
C TYR A 62 -0.59 7.07 -14.37
N PRO A 63 0.22 6.85 -15.42
CA PRO A 63 -0.16 7.20 -16.78
C PRO A 63 -1.50 6.58 -17.19
N GLY A 64 -2.39 7.41 -17.74
CA GLY A 64 -3.72 7.00 -18.21
C GLY A 64 -4.80 6.93 -17.14
N MET A 65 -4.47 7.19 -15.87
CA MET A 65 -5.46 7.30 -14.78
C MET A 65 -5.89 8.76 -14.58
N SER A 66 -7.12 8.97 -14.14
CA SER A 66 -7.65 10.31 -13.86
C SER A 66 -8.01 10.50 -12.39
N VAL A 67 -8.13 11.77 -11.98
CA VAL A 67 -8.68 12.15 -10.66
C VAL A 67 -10.08 11.60 -10.47
N GLU A 68 -10.89 11.55 -11.54
CA GLU A 68 -12.25 11.04 -11.48
C GLU A 68 -12.27 9.54 -11.18
N ASP A 69 -11.38 8.76 -11.82
CA ASP A 69 -11.25 7.33 -11.52
C ASP A 69 -10.93 7.10 -10.04
N ALA A 70 -10.02 7.91 -9.48
CA ALA A 70 -9.66 7.83 -8.06
C ALA A 70 -10.82 8.22 -7.14
N ARG A 71 -11.62 9.23 -7.51
CA ARG A 71 -12.80 9.65 -6.75
C ARG A 71 -13.90 8.59 -6.76
N VAL A 72 -14.23 8.05 -7.93
CA VAL A 72 -15.24 6.97 -8.06
C VAL A 72 -14.78 5.72 -7.29
N ALA A 73 -13.48 5.46 -7.24
CA ALA A 73 -12.91 4.34 -6.50
C ALA A 73 -12.79 4.58 -4.98
N THR A 74 -13.21 5.73 -4.46
CA THR A 74 -13.08 6.09 -3.04
C THR A 74 -14.45 6.36 -2.42
N GLY A 75 -14.74 5.72 -1.29
CA GLY A 75 -16.05 5.81 -0.63
C GLY A 75 -16.31 7.11 0.13
N TRP A 76 -15.32 8.01 0.22
CA TRP A 76 -15.44 9.34 0.84
C TRP A 76 -14.98 10.43 -0.14
N PRO A 77 -15.26 11.72 0.14
CA PRO A 77 -14.78 12.83 -0.69
C PRO A 77 -13.26 12.91 -0.72
N LEU A 78 -12.64 12.30 -1.75
CA LEU A 78 -11.19 12.27 -1.90
C LEU A 78 -10.64 13.66 -2.24
N ALA A 79 -9.83 14.21 -1.32
CA ALA A 79 -9.07 15.42 -1.57
C ALA A 79 -7.88 15.14 -2.50
N VAL A 80 -7.53 16.15 -3.30
CA VAL A 80 -6.44 16.12 -4.28
C VAL A 80 -5.42 17.16 -3.88
N ALA A 81 -4.14 16.82 -3.95
CA ALA A 81 -3.06 17.74 -3.65
C ALA A 81 -2.91 18.80 -4.74
N ASP A 82 -2.53 20.02 -4.36
CA ASP A 82 -2.34 21.14 -5.30
C ASP A 82 -1.17 20.87 -6.26
N ASP A 83 -0.19 20.08 -5.83
CA ASP A 83 0.99 19.64 -6.55
C ASP A 83 0.86 18.22 -7.14
N LEU A 84 -0.36 17.83 -7.53
CA LEU A 84 -0.64 16.52 -8.11
C LEU A 84 0.31 16.19 -9.27
N GLU A 85 1.09 15.13 -9.11
CA GLU A 85 2.04 14.66 -10.12
C GLU A 85 1.45 13.50 -10.95
N THR A 86 1.91 13.37 -12.20
CA THR A 86 1.75 12.12 -12.97
C THR A 86 3.10 11.41 -12.99
N LEU A 87 3.14 10.20 -12.44
CA LEU A 87 4.37 9.42 -12.39
C LEU A 87 4.72 8.90 -13.79
N PRO A 88 6.01 8.90 -14.17
CA PRO A 88 6.42 8.30 -15.43
C PRO A 88 6.18 6.79 -15.40
N PRO A 89 6.00 6.15 -16.57
CA PRO A 89 6.02 4.70 -16.65
C PRO A 89 7.39 4.17 -16.19
N PRO A 90 7.45 2.94 -15.65
CA PRO A 90 8.71 2.34 -15.22
C PRO A 90 9.68 2.19 -16.39
N GLU A 91 10.96 2.33 -16.11
CA GLU A 91 11.99 2.20 -17.14
C GLU A 91 12.16 0.74 -17.58
N ALA A 92 12.69 0.52 -18.78
CA ALA A 92 12.98 -0.81 -19.28
C ALA A 92 13.94 -1.59 -18.35
N GLY A 93 14.87 -0.88 -17.70
CA GLY A 93 15.78 -1.44 -16.71
C GLY A 93 15.05 -1.98 -15.47
N ASP A 94 14.10 -1.21 -14.93
CA ASP A 94 13.29 -1.62 -13.77
C ASP A 94 12.49 -2.88 -14.07
N LEU A 95 11.84 -2.92 -15.25
CA LEU A 95 11.06 -4.07 -15.68
C LEU A 95 11.91 -5.33 -15.85
N ARG A 96 13.14 -5.19 -16.36
CA ARG A 96 14.09 -6.31 -16.46
C ARG A 96 14.45 -6.84 -15.07
N VAL A 97 14.87 -5.96 -14.17
CA VAL A 97 15.27 -6.33 -12.80
C VAL A 97 14.11 -7.02 -12.05
N LEU A 98 12.88 -6.49 -12.18
CA LEU A 98 11.69 -7.09 -11.57
C LEU A 98 11.44 -8.51 -12.08
N ARG A 99 11.50 -8.71 -13.40
CA ARG A 99 11.30 -10.03 -14.02
C ARG A 99 12.38 -11.03 -13.60
N GLU A 100 13.64 -10.60 -13.53
CA GLU A 100 14.76 -11.42 -13.03
C GLU A 100 14.60 -11.78 -11.54
N LEU A 101 14.09 -10.85 -10.72
CA LEU A 101 13.78 -11.12 -9.32
C LEU A 101 12.69 -12.19 -9.19
N HIS A 102 11.57 -12.05 -9.91
CA HIS A 102 10.50 -13.04 -9.90
C HIS A 102 10.98 -14.43 -10.36
N ALA A 103 11.75 -14.50 -11.45
CA ALA A 103 12.28 -15.77 -11.94
C ALA A 103 13.17 -16.48 -10.90
N ARG A 104 13.98 -15.73 -10.15
CA ARG A 104 14.79 -16.28 -9.05
C ARG A 104 13.93 -16.76 -7.88
N THR A 105 12.91 -16.00 -7.50
CA THR A 105 11.97 -16.41 -6.44
C THR A 105 11.22 -17.68 -6.83
N GLU A 106 10.76 -17.79 -8.08
CA GLU A 106 10.11 -19.00 -8.60
C GLU A 106 11.05 -20.20 -8.58
N ALA A 107 12.29 -20.06 -9.05
CA ALA A 107 13.29 -21.12 -9.01
C ALA A 107 13.60 -21.60 -7.58
N ALA A 108 13.67 -20.67 -6.61
CA ALA A 108 13.87 -21.01 -5.21
C ALA A 108 12.69 -21.80 -4.62
N HIS A 109 11.46 -21.39 -4.92
CA HIS A 109 10.25 -22.08 -4.46
C HIS A 109 10.01 -23.43 -5.16
N ALA A 110 10.51 -23.61 -6.39
CA ALA A 110 10.41 -24.87 -7.13
C ALA A 110 11.38 -25.94 -6.61
N THR A 111 12.39 -25.57 -5.81
CA THR A 111 13.35 -26.53 -5.26
C THR A 111 12.79 -27.17 -3.99
N PRO A 112 12.59 -28.50 -3.93
CA PRO A 112 12.04 -29.15 -2.74
C PRO A 112 13.00 -29.01 -1.55
N VAL A 113 12.54 -28.40 -0.46
CA VAL A 113 13.28 -28.37 0.80
C VAL A 113 13.23 -29.77 1.42
N ARG A 114 14.35 -30.49 1.38
CA ARG A 114 14.46 -31.79 2.07
C ARG A 114 14.79 -31.56 3.54
N ILE A 115 13.78 -31.66 4.39
CA ILE A 115 13.96 -31.69 5.85
C ILE A 115 14.37 -33.12 6.22
N ARG A 116 15.56 -33.27 6.82
CA ARG A 116 16.01 -34.56 7.37
C ARG A 116 15.29 -34.78 8.70
N LEU A 117 14.28 -35.64 8.72
CA LEU A 117 13.61 -36.04 9.95
C LEU A 117 14.56 -36.91 10.81
N PRO A 118 14.61 -36.70 12.13
CA PRO A 118 15.39 -37.55 13.02
C PRO A 118 14.87 -39.00 12.99
N ALA A 119 15.78 -39.96 13.13
CA ALA A 119 15.43 -41.38 13.10
C ALA A 119 14.51 -41.72 14.29
N PRO A 120 13.49 -42.58 14.10
CA PRO A 120 12.64 -43.00 15.20
C PRO A 120 13.46 -43.76 16.24
N GLU A 121 13.37 -43.34 17.49
CA GLU A 121 13.98 -44.05 18.62
C GLU A 121 13.33 -45.43 18.74
N ARG A 122 14.16 -46.48 18.72
CA ARG A 122 13.71 -47.86 18.94
C ARG A 122 13.65 -48.07 20.45
N HIS A 123 12.45 -48.27 20.99
CA HIS A 123 12.24 -48.87 22.31
C HIS A 123 12.42 -50.39 22.24
#